data_AF-A0A817RXT8-F1
#
_entry.id   AF-A0A817RXT8-F1
#
_cell.length_a   1.000
_cell.length_b   1.000
_cell.length_c   1.000
_cell.angle_alpha   90.00
_cell.angle_beta   90.00
_cell.angle_gamma   90.00
#
_symmetry.space_group_name_H-M   'P 1'
#
loop_
_entity.id
_entity.type
_entity.pdbx_description
1 polymer ?
#
loop_
_entity_poly.entity_id
_entity_poly.type
_entity_poly.pdbx_seq_one_letter_code
_entity_poly.pdbx_strand_id
1 'polypeptide(L)'
;MALMTSHFKQYERIKNSSESCSVHQCSSLPHSICNHCDHHFCHDHANEHENQCSQSRPHLINTIDKLGVRLSSIEPYCLEQLERWRNEAYQSINQYCNKKCYDLVEKKKQYLQQELALTRDKLDESIKEQDEMYNQIDHDINLIEIKLG
;
A
#
# COMPACT_ATOMS: atom_id res chain seq x y z
N MET A 1 -19.03 24.00 -40.08
CA MET A 1 -20.12 23.05 -40.38
C MET A 1 -20.07 21.89 -39.38
N ALA A 2 -20.52 22.08 -38.14
CA ALA A 2 -20.39 21.06 -37.07
C ALA A 2 -21.64 20.96 -36.18
N LEU A 3 -22.81 21.32 -36.70
CA LEU A 3 -24.09 21.23 -35.97
C LEU A 3 -24.98 20.07 -36.45
N MET A 4 -24.58 19.34 -37.49
CA MET A 4 -25.42 18.31 -38.15
C MET A 4 -25.08 16.86 -37.76
N THR A 5 -24.12 16.63 -36.87
CA THR A 5 -23.66 15.26 -36.52
C THR A 5 -24.24 14.70 -35.22
N SER A 6 -24.84 15.52 -34.34
CA SER A 6 -25.47 15.01 -33.10
C SER A 6 -26.86 14.43 -33.35
N HIS A 7 -27.69 15.13 -34.14
CA HIS A 7 -29.06 14.69 -34.46
C HIS A 7 -29.10 13.37 -35.23
N PHE A 8 -28.14 13.13 -36.13
CA PHE A 8 -28.09 11.91 -36.93
C PHE A 8 -27.74 10.66 -36.09
N LYS A 9 -26.86 10.82 -35.08
CA LYS A 9 -26.53 9.73 -34.12
C LYS A 9 -27.66 9.42 -33.14
N GLN A 10 -28.50 10.42 -32.84
CA GLN A 10 -29.69 10.23 -32.00
C GLN A 10 -30.76 9.38 -32.70
N TYR A 11 -30.95 9.60 -34.01
CA TYR A 11 -31.93 8.85 -34.82
C TYR A 11 -31.59 7.35 -34.97
N GLU A 12 -30.30 6.98 -35.08
CA GLU A 12 -29.88 5.57 -35.18
C GLU A 12 -30.02 4.81 -33.85
N ARG A 13 -29.87 5.46 -32.70
CA ARG A 13 -30.02 4.82 -31.38
C ARG A 13 -31.47 4.50 -31.03
N ILE A 14 -32.41 5.36 -31.39
CA ILE A 14 -33.84 5.20 -31.09
C ILE A 14 -34.49 4.14 -31.98
N LYS A 15 -33.99 3.95 -33.21
CA LYS A 15 -34.56 3.01 -34.19
C LYS A 15 -34.35 1.52 -33.84
N ASN A 16 -33.47 1.23 -32.88
CA ASN A 16 -33.08 -0.13 -32.49
C ASN A 16 -33.45 -0.51 -31.05
N SER A 17 -34.14 0.35 -30.29
CA SER A 17 -34.52 0.06 -28.90
C SER A 17 -36.01 -0.25 -28.78
N SER A 18 -36.35 -1.40 -28.19
CA SER A 18 -37.70 -1.79 -27.75
C SER A 18 -38.13 -1.02 -26.49
N GLU A 19 -37.55 0.15 -26.25
CA GLU A 19 -37.61 0.86 -24.97
C GLU A 19 -38.80 1.82 -24.93
N SER A 20 -39.41 1.95 -23.77
CA SER A 20 -40.49 2.92 -23.51
C SER A 20 -39.93 4.21 -22.94
N CYS A 21 -40.74 5.27 -22.92
CA CYS A 21 -40.40 6.44 -22.12
C CYS A 21 -40.07 6.04 -20.67
N SER A 22 -38.98 6.57 -20.13
CA SER A 22 -38.48 6.29 -18.78
C SER A 22 -39.32 6.94 -17.67
N VAL A 23 -40.33 7.75 -18.03
CA VAL A 23 -41.29 8.30 -17.07
C VAL A 23 -42.30 7.24 -16.68
N HIS A 24 -42.48 7.04 -15.37
CA HIS A 24 -43.39 6.05 -14.82
C HIS A 24 -44.82 6.22 -15.36
N GLN A 25 -45.45 5.12 -15.78
CA GLN A 25 -46.79 5.08 -16.42
C GLN A 25 -46.90 5.77 -17.79
N CYS A 26 -45.80 6.17 -18.42
CA CYS A 26 -45.82 6.65 -19.80
C CYS A 26 -45.66 5.48 -20.79
N SER A 27 -46.70 5.23 -21.60
CA SER A 27 -46.66 4.24 -22.69
C SER A 27 -46.29 4.85 -24.05
N SER A 28 -45.94 6.14 -24.09
CA SER A 28 -45.59 6.83 -25.33
C SER A 28 -44.24 6.35 -25.86
N LEU A 29 -44.13 6.29 -27.19
CA LEU A 29 -42.89 5.94 -27.87
C LEU A 29 -41.79 6.97 -27.53
N PRO A 30 -40.56 6.51 -27.25
CA PRO A 30 -39.46 7.41 -26.99
C PRO A 30 -39.11 8.19 -28.27
N HIS A 31 -38.86 9.49 -28.08
CA HIS A 31 -38.52 10.43 -29.13
C HIS A 31 -37.06 10.89 -29.05
N SER A 32 -36.47 10.90 -27.85
CA SER A 32 -35.11 11.37 -27.63
C SER A 32 -34.45 10.65 -26.46
N ILE A 33 -33.13 10.60 -26.48
CA ILE A 33 -32.30 10.16 -25.35
C ILE A 33 -31.63 11.40 -24.77
N CYS A 34 -31.71 11.55 -23.44
CA CYS A 34 -31.01 12.63 -22.75
C CYS A 34 -29.52 12.29 -22.61
N ASN A 35 -28.64 13.15 -23.12
CA ASN A 35 -27.18 12.96 -23.05
C ASN A 35 -26.59 13.09 -21.62
N HIS A 36 -27.39 13.49 -20.63
CA HIS A 36 -26.93 13.67 -19.25
C HIS A 36 -27.23 12.46 -18.36
N CYS A 37 -28.31 11.74 -18.62
CA CYS A 37 -28.75 10.62 -17.79
C CYS A 37 -29.00 9.34 -18.59
N ASP A 38 -28.78 9.37 -19.92
CA ASP A 38 -28.97 8.27 -20.87
C ASP A 38 -30.36 7.63 -20.86
N HIS A 39 -31.37 8.32 -20.31
CA HIS A 39 -32.76 7.88 -20.31
C HIS A 39 -33.51 8.29 -21.58
N HIS A 40 -34.50 7.46 -21.94
CA HIS A 40 -35.35 7.64 -23.11
C HIS A 40 -36.62 8.41 -22.75
N PHE A 41 -36.93 9.48 -23.48
CA PHE A 41 -38.11 10.30 -23.22
C PHE A 41 -38.95 10.45 -24.48
N CYS A 42 -40.29 10.40 -24.32
CA CYS A 42 -41.20 10.86 -25.37
C CYS A 42 -41.06 12.39 -25.54
N HIS A 43 -41.62 12.94 -26.61
CA HIS A 43 -41.46 14.36 -26.95
C HIS A 43 -41.84 15.31 -25.79
N ASP A 44 -42.95 15.03 -25.10
CA ASP A 44 -43.45 15.90 -24.03
C ASP A 44 -42.57 15.84 -22.77
N HIS A 45 -42.19 14.63 -22.36
CA HIS A 45 -41.31 14.44 -21.21
C HIS A 45 -39.86 14.81 -21.50
N ALA A 46 -39.42 14.83 -22.76
CA ALA A 46 -38.11 15.32 -23.14
C ALA A 46 -37.98 16.82 -22.86
N ASN A 47 -38.99 17.59 -23.26
CA ASN A 47 -39.04 19.03 -23.01
C ASN A 47 -39.14 19.35 -21.51
N GLU A 48 -39.97 18.61 -20.77
CA GLU A 48 -40.06 18.76 -19.32
C GLU A 48 -38.74 18.42 -18.63
N HIS A 49 -38.11 17.30 -19.01
CA HIS A 49 -36.83 16.89 -18.47
C HIS A 49 -35.72 17.88 -18.77
N GLU A 50 -35.65 18.41 -19.99
CA GLU A 50 -34.69 19.44 -20.38
C GLU A 50 -34.87 20.73 -19.55
N ASN A 51 -36.12 21.12 -19.28
CA ASN A 51 -36.42 22.24 -18.40
C ASN A 51 -35.95 21.99 -16.97
N GLN A 52 -36.19 20.80 -16.41
CA GLN A 52 -35.73 20.44 -15.06
C GLN A 52 -34.19 20.40 -14.97
N CYS A 53 -33.51 19.84 -15.98
CA CYS A 53 -32.05 19.87 -16.08
C CYS A 53 -31.54 21.32 -16.17
N SER A 54 -32.19 22.17 -16.95
CA SER A 54 -31.81 23.57 -17.11
C SER A 54 -31.98 24.37 -15.81
N GLN A 55 -33.01 24.06 -15.01
CA GLN A 55 -33.26 24.70 -13.71
C GLN A 55 -32.25 24.28 -12.62
N SER A 56 -31.73 23.05 -12.68
CA SER A 56 -30.73 22.55 -11.72
C SER A 56 -29.30 23.01 -12.05
N ARG A 57 -29.03 23.37 -13.31
CA ARG A 57 -27.71 23.80 -13.79
C ARG A 57 -27.08 24.95 -12.98
N PRO A 58 -27.79 26.05 -12.62
CA PRO A 58 -27.20 27.13 -11.83
C PRO A 58 -26.76 26.69 -10.42
N HIS A 59 -27.52 25.80 -9.78
CA HIS A 59 -27.16 25.28 -8.45
C HIS A 59 -25.89 24.41 -8.51
N LEU A 60 -25.79 23.56 -9.54
CA LEU A 60 -24.61 22.73 -9.75
C LEU A 60 -23.37 23.56 -10.03
N ILE A 61 -23.48 24.60 -10.87
CA ILE A 61 -22.38 25.55 -11.13
C ILE A 61 -21.93 26.21 -9.83
N ASN A 62 -22.86 26.77 -9.05
CA ASN A 62 -22.53 27.40 -7.77
C ASN A 62 -21.88 26.42 -6.76
N THR A 63 -22.30 25.15 -6.77
CA THR A 63 -21.69 24.11 -5.94
C THR A 63 -20.25 23.82 -6.38
N ILE A 64 -20.02 23.69 -7.69
CA ILE A 64 -18.68 23.50 -8.27
C ILE A 64 -17.79 24.70 -7.96
N ASP A 65 -18.28 25.93 -8.10
CA ASP A 65 -17.53 27.14 -7.80
C ASP A 65 -17.13 27.20 -6.33
N LYS A 66 -18.05 26.88 -5.41
CA LYS A 66 -17.75 26.80 -3.97
C LYS A 66 -16.69 25.74 -3.67
N LEU A 67 -16.76 24.57 -4.31
CA LEU A 67 -15.75 23.52 -4.16
C LEU A 67 -14.41 23.96 -4.74
N GLY A 68 -14.40 24.66 -5.87
CA GLY A 68 -13.22 25.25 -6.49
C GLY A 68 -12.54 26.26 -5.57
N VAL A 69 -13.30 27.14 -4.92
CA VAL A 69 -12.77 28.09 -3.92
C VAL A 69 -12.18 27.36 -2.72
N ARG A 70 -12.86 26.32 -2.19
CA ARG A 70 -12.33 25.53 -1.07
C ARG A 70 -11.04 24.80 -1.44
N LEU A 71 -10.96 24.23 -2.64
CA LEU A 71 -9.73 23.60 -3.12
C LEU A 71 -8.61 24.61 -3.35
N SER A 72 -8.93 25.81 -3.85
CA SER A 72 -7.94 26.89 -4.01
C SER A 72 -7.41 27.44 -2.68
N SER A 73 -8.13 27.24 -1.58
CA SER A 73 -7.68 27.62 -0.23
C SER A 73 -6.68 26.61 0.38
N ILE A 74 -6.49 25.46 -0.25
CA ILE A 74 -5.38 24.55 0.09
C ILE A 74 -4.14 25.13 -0.57
N GLU A 75 -3.34 25.86 0.21
CA GLU A 75 -2.07 26.37 -0.28
C GLU A 75 -1.16 25.20 -0.68
N PRO A 76 -0.54 25.23 -1.88
CA PRO A 76 0.41 24.20 -2.32
C PRO A 76 1.52 23.94 -1.28
N TYR A 77 1.91 24.98 -0.55
CA TYR A 77 2.83 24.91 0.56
C TYR A 77 2.40 23.94 1.67
N CYS A 78 1.11 23.84 1.99
CA CYS A 78 0.63 22.91 3.01
C CYS A 78 0.86 21.44 2.58
N LEU A 79 0.70 21.14 1.29
CA LEU A 79 0.97 19.80 0.75
C LEU A 79 2.46 19.49 0.74
N GLU A 80 3.29 20.46 0.35
CA GLU A 80 4.75 20.35 0.42
C GLU A 80 5.24 20.13 1.85
N GLN A 81 4.64 20.80 2.84
CA GLN A 81 5.01 20.63 4.24
C GLN A 81 4.60 19.27 4.80
N LEU A 82 3.43 18.76 4.44
CA LEU A 82 3.01 17.41 4.83
C LEU A 82 3.95 16.35 4.22
N GLU A 83 4.32 16.53 2.96
CA GLU A 83 5.28 15.67 2.26
C GLU A 83 6.66 15.70 2.93
N ARG A 84 7.14 16.90 3.30
CA ARG A 84 8.39 17.06 4.04
C ARG A 84 8.36 16.36 5.39
N TRP A 85 7.33 16.58 6.21
CA TRP A 85 7.17 15.93 7.51
C TRP A 85 7.08 14.40 7.39
N ARG A 86 6.39 13.90 6.37
CA ARG A 86 6.33 12.46 6.08
C ARG A 86 7.73 11.91 5.83
N ASN A 87 8.52 12.58 5.00
CA ASN A 87 9.88 12.15 4.66
C ASN A 87 10.83 12.24 5.88
N GLU A 88 10.75 13.31 6.67
CA GLU A 88 11.52 13.47 7.91
C GLU A 88 11.19 12.37 8.92
N ALA A 89 9.91 12.07 9.13
CA ALA A 89 9.48 10.99 10.03
C ALA A 89 10.00 9.63 9.56
N TYR A 90 9.89 9.34 8.26
CA TYR A 90 10.39 8.10 7.67
C TYR A 90 11.91 7.95 7.86
N GLN A 91 12.68 9.01 7.62
CA GLN A 91 14.12 9.02 7.83
C GLN A 91 14.48 8.79 9.30
N SER A 92 13.79 9.47 10.23
CA SER A 92 14.01 9.32 11.67
C SER A 92 13.77 7.89 12.14
N ILE A 93 12.65 7.27 11.71
CA ILE A 93 12.32 5.88 12.03
C ILE A 93 13.40 4.94 11.50
N ASN A 94 13.82 5.10 10.25
CA ASN A 94 14.85 4.24 9.66
C ASN A 94 16.20 4.37 10.38
N GLN A 95 16.62 5.59 10.72
CA GLN A 95 17.85 5.81 11.49
C GLN A 95 17.78 5.13 12.85
N TYR A 96 16.64 5.25 13.54
CA TYR A 96 16.42 4.56 14.83
C TYR A 96 16.48 3.04 14.69
N CYS A 97 15.77 2.47 13.72
CA CYS A 97 15.74 1.03 13.46
C CYS A 97 17.14 0.50 13.11
N ASN A 98 17.88 1.19 12.24
CA ASN A 98 19.24 0.81 11.86
C ASN A 98 20.18 0.85 13.06
N LYS A 99 20.11 1.91 13.87
CA LYS A 99 20.91 2.02 15.09
C LYS A 99 20.59 0.89 16.08
N LYS A 100 19.31 0.60 16.31
CA LYS A 100 18.89 -0.48 17.20
C LYS A 100 19.31 -1.86 16.69
N CYS A 101 19.21 -2.09 15.38
CA CYS A 101 19.69 -3.33 14.77
C CYS A 101 21.19 -3.50 15.00
N TYR A 102 21.98 -2.47 14.74
CA TYR A 102 23.42 -2.47 14.98
C TYR A 102 23.75 -2.75 16.46
N ASP A 103 23.11 -2.05 17.40
CA ASP A 103 23.33 -2.23 18.83
C ASP A 103 23.02 -3.68 19.28
N LEU A 104 21.96 -4.29 18.75
CA LEU A 104 21.59 -5.68 19.06
C LEU A 104 22.60 -6.68 18.51
N VAL A 105 23.06 -6.47 17.27
CA VAL A 105 24.07 -7.33 16.64
C VAL A 105 25.39 -7.26 17.39
N GLU A 106 25.88 -6.08 17.73
CA GLU A 106 27.14 -5.94 18.48
C GLU A 106 27.03 -6.54 19.89
N LYS A 107 25.91 -6.34 20.59
CA LYS A 107 25.68 -7.02 21.88
C LYS A 107 25.69 -8.54 21.74
N LYS A 108 25.04 -9.09 20.71
CA LYS A 108 25.01 -10.54 20.50
C LYS A 108 26.39 -11.08 20.14
N LYS A 109 27.16 -10.34 19.33
CA LYS A 109 28.54 -10.69 18.99
C LYS A 109 29.44 -10.72 20.22
N GLN A 110 29.37 -9.70 21.08
CA GLN A 110 30.12 -9.67 22.34
C GLN A 110 29.77 -10.86 23.24
N TYR A 111 28.48 -11.16 23.39
CA TYR A 111 28.02 -12.33 24.14
C TYR A 111 28.59 -13.63 23.58
N LEU A 112 28.49 -13.84 22.26
CA LEU A 112 29.01 -15.05 21.61
C LEU A 112 30.53 -15.16 21.72
N GLN A 113 31.27 -14.04 21.66
CA GLN A 113 32.72 -14.04 21.85
C GLN A 113 33.10 -14.48 23.28
N GLN A 114 32.35 -14.03 24.29
CA GLN A 114 32.56 -14.48 25.67
C GLN A 114 32.24 -15.97 25.83
N GLU A 115 31.14 -16.43 25.26
CA GLU A 115 30.74 -17.84 25.31
C GLU A 115 31.74 -18.76 24.60
N LEU A 116 32.30 -18.31 23.46
CA LEU A 116 33.38 -19.01 22.77
C LEU A 116 34.66 -19.06 23.60
N ALA A 117 35.04 -17.97 24.26
CA ALA A 117 36.21 -17.96 25.14
C ALA A 117 36.05 -18.95 26.30
N LEU A 118 34.91 -18.92 26.98
CA LEU A 118 34.61 -19.87 28.07
C LEU A 118 34.60 -21.33 27.59
N THR A 119 34.09 -21.59 26.39
CA THR A 119 34.06 -22.94 25.82
C THR A 119 35.47 -23.41 25.46
N ARG A 120 36.31 -22.50 24.95
CA ARG A 120 37.71 -22.78 24.66
C ARG A 120 38.50 -23.09 25.93
N ASP A 121 38.33 -22.29 26.99
CA ASP A 121 39.02 -22.52 28.26
C ASP A 121 38.67 -23.90 28.84
N LYS A 122 37.39 -24.30 28.79
CA LYS A 122 36.95 -25.64 29.20
C LYS A 122 37.55 -26.76 28.34
N LEU A 123 37.68 -26.53 27.04
CA LEU A 123 38.29 -27.50 26.14
C LEU A 123 39.78 -27.68 26.48
N ASP A 124 40.49 -26.57 26.71
CA ASP A 124 41.90 -26.58 27.08
C ASP A 124 42.13 -27.29 28.44
N GLU A 125 41.22 -27.08 29.41
CA GLU A 125 41.21 -27.84 30.68
C GLU A 125 41.01 -29.34 30.46
N SER A 126 40.03 -29.74 29.64
CA SER A 126 39.79 -31.16 29.33
C SER A 126 40.95 -31.83 28.60
N ILE A 127 41.62 -31.10 27.69
CA ILE A 127 42.83 -31.60 27.01
C ILE A 127 43.94 -31.85 28.03
N LYS A 128 44.16 -30.90 28.95
CA LYS A 128 45.17 -31.04 29.99
C LYS A 128 44.90 -32.23 30.91
N GLU A 129 43.64 -32.43 31.32
CA GLU A 129 43.24 -33.59 32.12
C GLU A 129 43.50 -34.91 31.38
N GLN A 130 43.24 -34.95 30.06
CA GLN A 130 43.56 -36.13 29.25
C GLN A 130 45.07 -36.37 29.15
N ASP A 131 45.88 -35.34 28.94
CA ASP A 131 47.33 -35.47 28.87
C ASP A 131 47.92 -36.00 30.19
N GLU A 132 47.42 -35.49 31.33
CA GLU A 132 47.81 -35.99 32.66
C GLU A 132 47.44 -37.47 32.84
N MET A 133 46.25 -37.89 32.41
CA MET A 133 45.82 -39.28 32.44
C MET A 133 46.69 -40.17 31.52
N TYR A 134 46.99 -39.75 30.30
CA TYR A 134 47.84 -40.52 29.39
C TYR A 134 49.25 -40.70 29.93
N ASN A 135 49.84 -39.65 30.51
CA ASN A 135 51.15 -39.73 31.16
C ASN A 135 51.14 -40.70 32.35
N GLN A 136 50.07 -40.75 33.13
CA GLN A 136 49.93 -41.71 34.23
C GLN A 136 49.84 -43.15 33.71
N ILE A 137 49.07 -43.40 32.65
CA ILE A 137 48.95 -44.72 32.03
C ILE A 137 50.32 -45.17 31.50
N ASP A 138 51.05 -44.30 30.81
CA ASP A 138 52.39 -44.61 30.28
C ASP A 138 53.37 -44.93 31.42
N HIS A 139 53.32 -44.16 32.51
CA HIS A 139 54.10 -44.45 33.72
C HIS A 139 53.77 -45.83 34.31
N ASP A 140 52.49 -46.16 34.43
CA ASP A 140 52.04 -47.44 34.99
C ASP A 140 52.44 -48.62 34.09
N ILE A 141 52.37 -48.47 32.76
CA ILE A 141 52.85 -49.48 31.80
C ILE A 141 54.35 -49.73 31.99
N ASN A 142 55.16 -48.67 32.02
CA ASN A 142 56.61 -48.78 32.24
C ASN A 142 56.94 -49.52 33.55
N LEU A 143 56.21 -49.24 34.63
CA LEU A 143 56.38 -49.94 35.91
C LEU A 143 56.01 -51.43 35.84
N ILE A 144 55.00 -51.79 35.05
CA ILE A 144 54.60 -53.19 34.84
C ILE A 144 55.68 -53.93 34.04
N GLU A 145 56.21 -53.32 32.98
CA GLU A 145 57.27 -53.91 32.15
C GLU A 145 58.53 -54.20 32.97
N ILE A 146 58.95 -53.28 33.84
CA ILE A 146 60.08 -53.48 34.76
C ILE A 146 59.85 -54.64 35.74
N LYS A 147 58.61 -54.85 36.18
CA LYS A 147 58.28 -55.92 37.15
C LYS A 147 58.13 -57.29 36.50
N LEU A 148 57.87 -57.35 35.20
CA LEU A 148 57.66 -58.59 34.44
C LEU A 148 58.90 -59.06 33.66
N GLY A 149 59.85 -58.17 33.39
CA GLY A 149 61.17 -58.49 32.80
C GLY A 149 62.20 -58.87 33.85
#